data_AF-A0A1B6JUA8-F1
#
_entry.id   AF-A0A1B6JUA8-F1
#
_cell.length_a   1.000
_cell.length_b   1.000
_cell.length_c   1.000
_cell.angle_alpha   90.00
_cell.angle_beta   90.00
_cell.angle_gamma   90.00
#
_symmetry.space_group_name_H-M   'P 1'
#
loop_
_entity.id
_entity.type
_entity.pdbx_description
1 polymer ?
#
loop_
_entity_poly.entity_id
_entity_poly.type
_entity_poly.pdbx_seq_one_letter_code
_entity_poly.pdbx_strand_id
1 'polypeptide(L)'
;TIGAGKRAVVDFSSPNIAKIFHVGHFRTTVLGNFVVKLLRASGYDVVAMNYLGDWGKQFGLVLLGYERFGDAELLRKDPLVHLFNIYVKISAEAKTDDSVNQQAREIFRAMEEDKN
;
A
#
# COMPACT_ATOMS: atom_id res chain seq x y z
N THR A 1 27.32 8.73 23.43
CA THR A 1 27.18 8.01 22.14
C THR A 1 27.11 9.03 21.01
N ILE A 2 27.42 8.65 19.76
CA ILE A 2 27.53 9.59 18.62
C ILE A 2 26.21 10.29 18.22
N GLY A 3 25.07 9.72 18.61
CA GLY A 3 23.73 10.21 18.30
C GLY A 3 23.08 11.11 19.35
N ALA A 4 23.74 11.37 20.48
CA ALA A 4 23.13 12.11 21.59
C ALA A 4 22.63 13.49 21.14
N GLY A 5 21.37 13.81 21.43
CA GLY A 5 20.71 15.05 21.05
C GLY A 5 20.32 15.16 19.57
N LYS A 6 20.50 14.10 18.76
CA LYS A 6 20.11 14.06 17.34
C LYS A 6 18.91 13.14 17.14
N ARG A 7 18.00 13.57 16.26
CA ARG A 7 16.87 12.77 15.80
C ARG A 7 17.13 12.22 14.39
N ALA A 8 16.75 10.98 14.16
CA ALA A 8 16.74 10.34 12.85
C ALA A 8 15.33 9.85 12.51
N VAL A 9 14.94 10.01 11.25
CA VAL A 9 13.71 9.44 10.70
C VAL A 9 14.09 8.35 9.72
N VAL A 10 13.49 7.17 9.85
CA VAL A 10 13.73 6.03 8.97
C VAL A 10 12.40 5.55 8.44
N ASP A 11 12.18 5.76 7.14
CA ASP A 11 11.07 5.16 6.41
C ASP A 11 11.50 3.82 5.81
N PHE A 12 10.71 2.79 6.04
CA PHE A 12 11.00 1.44 5.55
C PHE A 12 9.73 0.59 5.49
N SER A 13 9.83 -0.58 4.84
CA SER A 13 8.68 -1.39 4.42
C SER A 13 7.91 -0.74 3.28
N SER A 14 7.15 0.33 3.56
CA SER A 14 6.39 1.17 2.63
C SER A 14 5.68 0.40 1.51
N PRO A 15 4.92 -0.68 1.81
CA PRO A 15 4.27 -1.48 0.79
C PRO A 15 3.07 -0.74 0.20
N ASN A 16 2.71 -1.10 -1.04
CA ASN A 16 1.44 -0.70 -1.62
C ASN A 16 0.32 -1.63 -1.09
N ILE A 17 -0.72 -1.06 -0.50
CA ILE A 17 -1.75 -1.86 0.19
C ILE A 17 -2.62 -2.68 -0.76
N ALA A 18 -2.69 -2.31 -2.04
CA ALA A 18 -3.44 -3.04 -3.06
C ALA A 18 -2.69 -4.29 -3.56
N LYS A 19 -1.44 -4.51 -3.11
CA LYS A 19 -0.62 -5.67 -3.51
C LYS A 19 -0.23 -6.50 -2.29
N ILE A 20 -0.24 -7.83 -2.45
CA ILE A 20 0.22 -8.74 -1.40
C ILE A 20 1.69 -8.45 -1.03
N PHE A 21 1.93 -8.49 0.27
CA PHE A 21 3.26 -8.44 0.85
C PHE A 21 4.05 -9.69 0.44
N HIS A 22 5.16 -9.52 -0.28
CA HIS A 22 6.01 -10.60 -0.77
C HIS A 22 7.47 -10.36 -0.36
N VAL A 23 8.37 -11.28 -0.71
CA VAL A 23 9.79 -11.27 -0.28
C VAL A 23 10.52 -9.95 -0.61
N GLY A 24 10.11 -9.25 -1.67
CA GLY A 24 10.64 -7.93 -2.03
C GLY A 24 10.41 -6.89 -0.92
N HIS A 25 9.20 -6.84 -0.37
CA HIS A 25 8.84 -5.97 0.76
C HIS A 25 9.44 -6.45 2.08
N PHE A 26 9.61 -7.77 2.24
CA PHE A 26 10.25 -8.32 3.44
C PHE A 26 11.69 -7.83 3.60
N ARG A 27 12.45 -7.75 2.50
CA ARG A 27 13.83 -7.28 2.51
C ARG A 27 13.96 -5.85 3.07
N THR A 28 13.18 -4.91 2.55
CA THR A 28 13.22 -3.51 3.03
C THR A 28 12.75 -3.41 4.48
N THR A 29 11.79 -4.25 4.87
CA THR A 29 11.29 -4.32 6.25
C THR A 29 12.37 -4.74 7.24
N VAL A 30 13.09 -5.84 6.95
CA VAL A 30 14.15 -6.35 7.84
C VAL A 30 15.33 -5.40 7.89
N LEU A 31 15.79 -4.89 6.74
CA LEU A 31 16.93 -3.97 6.68
C LEU A 31 16.62 -2.64 7.39
N GLY A 32 15.44 -2.08 7.17
CA GLY A 32 15.02 -0.85 7.85
C GLY A 32 14.96 -1.03 9.37
N ASN A 33 14.40 -2.14 9.85
CA ASN A 33 14.37 -2.46 11.27
C ASN A 33 15.78 -2.62 11.86
N PHE A 34 16.71 -3.23 11.12
CA PHE A 34 18.12 -3.31 11.51
C PHE A 34 18.75 -1.92 11.66
N VAL A 35 18.53 -1.03 10.69
CA VAL A 35 19.02 0.37 10.73
C VAL A 35 18.43 1.12 11.93
N VAL A 36 17.13 0.98 12.19
CA VAL A 36 16.48 1.58 13.38
C VAL A 36 17.14 1.11 14.67
N LYS A 37 17.39 -0.20 14.81
CA LYS A 37 18.06 -0.76 16.00
C LYS A 37 19.48 -0.23 16.15
N LEU A 38 20.24 -0.14 15.05
CA LEU A 38 21.60 0.38 15.05
C LEU A 38 21.66 1.85 15.47
N LEU A 39 20.77 2.69 14.94
CA LEU A 39 20.68 4.11 15.27
C LEU A 39 20.29 4.32 16.74
N ARG A 40 19.32 3.55 17.25
CA ARG A 40 18.95 3.57 18.67
C ARG A 40 20.11 3.16 19.58
N ALA A 41 20.83 2.10 19.23
CA ALA A 41 22.04 1.68 19.96
C ALA A 41 23.14 2.75 19.91
N SER A 42 23.19 3.54 18.84
CA SER A 42 24.10 4.68 18.68
C SER A 42 23.64 5.95 19.40
N GLY A 43 22.52 5.90 20.13
CA GLY A 43 21.97 6.98 20.96
C GLY A 43 21.18 8.06 20.23
N TYR A 44 20.75 7.79 18.99
CA TYR A 44 19.79 8.66 18.30
C TYR A 44 18.38 8.47 18.88
N ASP A 45 17.61 9.55 18.88
CA ASP A 45 16.15 9.48 18.95
C ASP A 45 15.60 9.11 17.56
N VAL A 46 14.95 7.94 17.43
CA VAL A 46 14.60 7.39 16.11
C VAL A 46 13.10 7.29 15.95
N VAL A 47 12.58 8.00 14.95
CA VAL A 47 11.22 7.85 14.42
C VAL A 47 11.24 6.84 13.28
N ALA A 48 10.62 5.69 13.51
CA ALA A 48 10.41 4.65 12.51
C ALA A 48 9.06 4.91 11.81
N MET A 49 9.07 5.02 10.49
CA MET A 49 7.89 5.29 9.68
C MET A 49 7.66 4.18 8.65
N ASN A 50 6.40 4.04 8.27
CA ASN A 50 5.96 3.18 7.18
C ASN A 50 5.04 4.02 6.29
N TYR A 51 5.61 4.60 5.22
CA TYR A 51 4.87 5.42 4.27
C TYR A 51 4.14 4.52 3.29
N LEU A 52 2.92 4.12 3.64
CA LEU A 52 2.12 3.20 2.84
C LEU A 52 1.89 3.76 1.44
N GLY A 53 1.95 2.88 0.44
CA GLY A 53 1.49 3.20 -0.91
C GLY A 53 -0.03 3.08 -0.97
N ASP A 54 -0.73 3.96 -0.26
CA ASP A 54 -2.18 3.95 -0.03
C ASP A 54 -2.93 5.03 -0.85
N TRP A 55 -2.26 5.68 -1.80
CA TRP A 55 -2.88 6.69 -2.66
C TRP A 55 -2.46 6.54 -4.12
N GLY A 56 -3.43 6.41 -5.02
CA GLY A 56 -3.22 6.33 -6.47
C GLY A 56 -4.26 5.49 -7.22
N LYS A 57 -4.11 5.42 -8.56
CA LYS A 57 -5.00 4.64 -9.48
C LYS A 57 -5.31 3.21 -9.01
N GLN A 58 -4.41 2.57 -8.25
CA GLN A 58 -4.64 1.22 -7.74
C GLN A 58 -5.88 1.15 -6.83
N PHE A 59 -6.23 2.21 -6.10
CA PHE A 59 -7.49 2.29 -5.35
C PHE A 59 -8.70 2.35 -6.27
N GLY A 60 -8.63 3.17 -7.32
CA GLY A 60 -9.66 3.21 -8.34
C GLY A 60 -9.87 1.85 -9.02
N LEU A 61 -8.80 1.07 -9.22
CA LEU A 61 -8.90 -0.31 -9.71
C LEU A 61 -9.59 -1.23 -8.70
N VAL A 62 -9.23 -1.16 -7.42
CA VAL A 62 -9.89 -1.98 -6.37
C VAL A 62 -11.37 -1.65 -6.26
N LEU A 63 -11.73 -0.36 -6.24
CA LEU A 63 -13.11 0.08 -6.13
C LEU A 63 -13.93 -0.33 -7.36
N LEU A 64 -13.44 -0.05 -8.58
CA LEU A 64 -14.06 -0.51 -9.82
C LEU A 64 -14.22 -2.04 -9.85
N GLY A 65 -13.18 -2.74 -9.40
CA GLY A 65 -13.20 -4.19 -9.32
C GLY A 65 -14.24 -4.69 -8.30
N TYR A 66 -14.44 -3.99 -7.20
CA TYR A 66 -15.45 -4.32 -6.19
C TYR A 66 -16.86 -4.05 -6.72
N GLU A 67 -17.07 -2.97 -7.47
CA GLU A 67 -18.37 -2.74 -8.15
C GLU A 67 -18.73 -3.86 -9.13
N ARG A 68 -17.73 -4.45 -9.79
CA ARG A 68 -17.93 -5.52 -10.78
C ARG A 68 -17.99 -6.93 -10.18
N PHE A 69 -17.21 -7.19 -9.14
CA PHE A 69 -16.93 -8.53 -8.62
C PHE A 69 -17.04 -8.67 -7.10
N GLY A 70 -17.46 -7.60 -6.42
CA GLY A 70 -17.54 -7.53 -4.97
C GLY A 70 -18.60 -8.46 -4.40
N ASP A 71 -18.28 -9.00 -3.23
CA ASP A 71 -19.16 -9.83 -2.43
C ASP A 71 -19.06 -9.37 -0.97
N ALA A 72 -20.18 -8.89 -0.42
CA ALA A 72 -20.22 -8.31 0.92
C ALA A 72 -19.93 -9.34 2.03
N GLU A 73 -20.28 -10.62 1.81
CA GLU A 73 -20.03 -11.69 2.77
C GLU A 73 -18.54 -12.10 2.74
N LEU A 74 -17.94 -12.19 1.55
CA LEU A 74 -16.50 -12.41 1.42
C LEU A 74 -15.69 -11.25 1.98
N LEU A 75 -16.13 -10.01 1.76
CA LEU A 75 -15.51 -8.82 2.33
C LEU A 75 -15.55 -8.84 3.86
N ARG A 76 -16.64 -9.31 4.48
CA ARG A 76 -16.75 -9.46 5.93
C ARG A 76 -15.88 -10.59 6.48
N LYS A 77 -15.81 -11.71 5.76
CA LYS A 77 -15.12 -12.92 6.22
C LYS A 77 -13.60 -12.81 6.09
N ASP A 78 -13.11 -12.36 4.94
CA ASP A 78 -11.69 -12.21 4.66
C ASP A 78 -11.44 -11.01 3.72
N PRO A 79 -11.43 -9.79 4.27
CA PRO A 79 -11.38 -8.57 3.47
C PRO A 79 -10.13 -8.50 2.58
N LEU A 80 -8.96 -8.87 3.12
CA LEU A 80 -7.69 -8.74 2.41
C LEU A 80 -7.62 -9.71 1.23
N VAL A 81 -8.00 -10.97 1.43
CA VAL A 81 -8.00 -11.97 0.36
C VAL A 81 -9.03 -11.61 -0.71
N HIS A 82 -10.21 -11.16 -0.30
CA HIS A 82 -11.25 -10.76 -1.25
C HIS A 82 -10.82 -9.58 -2.12
N LEU A 83 -10.36 -8.48 -1.50
CA LEU A 83 -9.91 -7.29 -2.22
C LEU A 83 -8.68 -7.57 -3.09
N PHE A 84 -7.78 -8.45 -2.66
CA PHE A 84 -6.65 -8.88 -3.48
C PHE A 84 -7.10 -9.65 -4.73
N ASN A 85 -8.01 -10.61 -4.58
CA ASN A 85 -8.51 -11.39 -5.71
C ASN A 85 -9.22 -10.49 -6.74
N ILE A 86 -9.99 -9.52 -6.25
CA ILE A 86 -10.59 -8.47 -7.07
C ILE A 86 -9.50 -7.68 -7.81
N TYR A 87 -8.49 -7.20 -7.09
CA TYR A 87 -7.39 -6.43 -7.67
C TYR A 87 -6.67 -7.20 -8.78
N VAL A 88 -6.38 -8.49 -8.57
CA VAL A 88 -5.75 -9.35 -9.59
C VAL A 88 -6.62 -9.46 -10.83
N LYS A 89 -7.93 -9.70 -10.65
CA LYS A 89 -8.87 -9.86 -11.75
C LYS A 89 -9.01 -8.58 -12.58
N ILE A 90 -9.30 -7.45 -11.95
CA ILE A 90 -9.46 -6.17 -12.65
C ILE A 90 -8.13 -5.68 -13.25
N SER A 91 -6.99 -5.98 -12.62
CA SER A 91 -5.67 -5.68 -13.18
C SER A 91 -5.36 -6.50 -14.43
N ALA A 92 -5.90 -7.72 -14.54
CA ALA A 92 -5.77 -8.52 -15.76
C ALA A 92 -6.59 -7.90 -16.90
N GLU A 93 -7.83 -7.49 -16.62
CA GLU A 93 -8.67 -6.77 -17.60
C GLU A 93 -8.03 -5.46 -18.04
N ALA A 94 -7.45 -4.70 -17.11
CA ALA A 94 -6.76 -3.44 -17.39
C ALA A 94 -5.48 -3.59 -18.24
N LYS A 95 -4.97 -4.80 -18.47
CA LYS A 95 -3.87 -5.02 -19.42
C LYS A 95 -4.34 -5.15 -20.85
N THR A 96 -5.59 -5.53 -21.06
CA THR A 96 -6.17 -5.81 -22.38
C THR A 96 -7.20 -4.77 -22.81
N ASP A 97 -7.77 -4.03 -21.86
CA ASP A 97 -8.77 -3.00 -22.08
C ASP A 97 -8.34 -1.68 -21.40
N ASP A 98 -7.93 -0.71 -22.21
CA ASP A 98 -7.53 0.61 -21.74
C ASP A 98 -8.68 1.41 -21.12
N SER A 99 -9.93 1.08 -21.42
CA SER A 99 -11.10 1.75 -20.81
C SER A 99 -11.17 1.49 -19.30
N VAL A 100 -10.69 0.33 -18.83
CA VAL A 100 -10.61 0.00 -17.41
C VAL A 100 -9.61 0.91 -16.70
N ASN A 101 -8.47 1.20 -17.33
CA ASN A 101 -7.50 2.15 -16.79
C ASN A 101 -8.07 3.57 -16.70
N GLN A 102 -8.89 3.96 -17.67
CA GLN A 102 -9.54 5.26 -17.70
C GLN A 102 -10.59 5.39 -16.60
N GLN A 103 -11.49 4.41 -16.47
CA GLN A 103 -12.51 4.37 -15.39
C GLN A 103 -11.87 4.39 -14.00
N ALA A 104 -10.81 3.60 -13.78
CA ALA A 104 -10.10 3.60 -12.51
C ALA A 104 -9.44 4.95 -12.18
N ARG A 105 -8.96 5.70 -13.19
CA ARG A 105 -8.45 7.06 -12.98
C ARG A 105 -9.55 8.04 -12.63
N GLU A 106 -10.71 7.93 -13.26
CA GLU A 106 -11.86 8.79 -12.99
C GLU A 106 -12.39 8.60 -11.57
N ILE A 107 -12.53 7.33 -11.14
CA ILE A 107 -12.88 6.99 -9.76
C ILE A 107 -11.86 7.56 -8.78
N PHE A 108 -10.57 7.36 -9.05
CA PHE A 108 -9.52 7.92 -8.19
C PHE A 108 -9.57 9.45 -8.12
N ARG A 109 -9.79 10.14 -9.26
CA ARG A 109 -9.96 11.60 -9.28
C ARG A 109 -11.18 12.04 -8.45
N ALA A 110 -12.29 11.31 -8.52
CA ALA A 110 -13.47 11.61 -7.70
C ALA A 110 -13.17 11.48 -6.19
N MET A 111 -12.33 10.52 -5.79
CA MET A 111 -11.84 10.40 -4.42
C MET A 111 -10.94 11.58 -4.01
N GLU A 112 -10.07 12.07 -4.91
CA GLU A 112 -9.23 13.25 -4.63
C GLU A 112 -10.01 14.55 -4.51
N GLU A 113 -11.12 14.67 -5.24
CA GLU A 113 -12.00 15.84 -5.22
C GLU A 113 -13.06 15.80 -4.11
N ASP A 114 -13.06 14.76 -3.27
CA ASP A 114 -14.03 14.51 -2.18
C ASP A 114 -15.49 14.51 -2.69
N LYS A 115 -15.71 13.97 -3.89
CA LYS A 115 -17.02 13.95 -4.60
C LYS A 115 -17.82 12.64 -4.41
N ASN A 116 -17.47 11.83 -3.42
CA ASN A 116 -18.11 10.53 -3.15
C ASN A 116 -19.11 10.58 -1.99
#